data_AF-A0A522UAT6-F1
#
_entry.id   AF-A0A522UAT6-F1
#
_cell.length_a   1.000
_cell.length_b   1.000
_cell.length_c   1.000
_cell.angle_alpha   90.00
_cell.angle_beta   90.00
_cell.angle_gamma   90.00
#
_symmetry.space_group_name_H-M   'P 1'
#
loop_
_entity.id
_entity.type
_entity.pdbx_description
1 polymer ?
#
loop_
_entity_poly.entity_id
_entity_poly.type
_entity_poly.pdbx_seq_one_letter_code
_entity_poly.pdbx_strand_id
1 'polypeptide(L)'
;MSIQELVDAGFHFGHRTSKWNPKMKPFIFGKRNLIHIIDLRETTKGLVTACKFLTSLVHTKKGVLFVGTKWQAQDIVVREAKRCGMHYVSERWLGGTLTNFDTIRKRLERLEELENLEKTGGINQFSKK
;
A
#
# COMPACT_ATOMS: atom_id res chain seq x y z
N MET A 1 -9.50 -1.57 -18.80
CA MET A 1 -10.48 -1.92 -17.76
C MET A 1 -11.82 -1.38 -18.17
N SER A 2 -12.78 -2.27 -18.41
CA SER A 2 -14.17 -1.90 -18.67
C SER A 2 -14.93 -1.73 -17.34
N ILE A 3 -16.03 -0.98 -17.35
CA ILE A 3 -16.90 -0.87 -16.16
C ILE A 3 -17.47 -2.26 -15.79
N GLN A 4 -17.71 -3.12 -16.78
CA GLN A 4 -18.23 -4.46 -16.57
C GLN A 4 -17.27 -5.31 -15.72
N GLU A 5 -15.97 -5.29 -16.02
CA GLU A 5 -14.95 -6.00 -15.24
C GLU A 5 -14.92 -5.55 -13.77
N LEU A 6 -15.13 -4.24 -13.50
CA LEU A 6 -15.18 -3.70 -12.15
C LEU A 6 -16.46 -4.12 -11.40
N VAL A 7 -17.58 -4.25 -12.12
CA VAL A 7 -18.83 -4.76 -11.57
C VAL A 7 -18.66 -6.22 -11.17
N ASP A 8 -18.14 -7.05 -12.08
CA ASP A 8 -17.96 -8.50 -11.88
C ASP A 8 -16.95 -8.79 -10.76
N ALA A 9 -15.89 -7.97 -10.64
CA ALA A 9 -14.94 -8.03 -9.53
C ALA A 9 -15.46 -7.47 -8.20
N GLY A 10 -16.67 -6.89 -8.17
CA GLY A 10 -17.32 -6.42 -6.94
C GLY A 10 -16.81 -5.09 -6.39
N PHE A 11 -16.15 -4.25 -7.20
CA PHE A 11 -15.58 -2.97 -6.74
C PHE A 11 -16.61 -1.94 -6.28
N HIS A 12 -17.87 -2.12 -6.69
CA HIS A 12 -18.97 -1.23 -6.35
C HIS A 12 -19.46 -1.40 -4.89
N PHE A 13 -19.05 -2.46 -4.19
CA PHE A 13 -19.44 -2.70 -2.80
C PHE A 13 -18.59 -1.87 -1.82
N GLY A 14 -19.24 -0.95 -1.12
CA GLY A 14 -18.65 -0.19 -0.02
C GLY A 14 -18.89 -0.82 1.36
N HIS A 15 -18.76 0.00 2.39
CA HIS A 15 -19.04 -0.39 3.78
C HIS A 15 -20.54 -0.19 4.14
N ARG A 16 -20.90 -0.65 5.35
CA ARG A 16 -22.22 -0.40 5.93
C ARG A 16 -22.48 1.10 6.11
N THR A 17 -23.74 1.52 6.01
CA THR A 17 -24.14 2.94 6.14
C THR A 17 -23.79 3.59 7.47
N SER A 18 -23.54 2.81 8.53
CA SER A 18 -23.07 3.34 9.82
C SER A 18 -21.58 3.69 9.85
N LYS A 19 -20.78 3.12 8.93
CA LYS A 19 -19.32 3.29 8.86
C LYS A 19 -18.93 4.01 7.57
N TRP A 20 -19.44 5.22 7.38
CA TRP A 20 -19.13 6.05 6.21
C TRP A 20 -18.61 7.43 6.62
N ASN A 21 -17.80 8.03 5.75
CA ASN A 21 -17.32 9.40 5.92
C ASN A 21 -18.18 10.33 5.05
N PRO A 22 -18.80 11.40 5.59
CA PRO A 22 -19.63 12.34 4.83
C PRO A 22 -18.97 12.93 3.58
N LYS A 23 -17.64 13.08 3.58
CA LYS A 23 -16.87 13.57 2.42
C LYS A 23 -16.92 12.61 1.22
N MET A 24 -17.31 11.34 1.43
CA MET A 24 -17.46 10.34 0.37
C MET A 24 -18.78 10.48 -0.41
N LYS A 25 -19.69 11.38 0.00
CA LYS A 25 -20.98 11.58 -0.66
C LYS A 25 -20.90 11.70 -2.20
N PRO A 26 -19.94 12.43 -2.79
CA PRO A 26 -19.83 12.55 -4.26
C PRO A 26 -19.48 11.23 -4.97
N PHE A 27 -18.86 10.28 -4.26
CA PHE A 27 -18.40 9.00 -4.82
C PHE A 27 -19.38 7.85 -4.55
N ILE A 28 -20.47 8.11 -3.83
CA ILE A 28 -21.49 7.11 -3.48
C ILE A 28 -22.64 7.27 -4.46
N PHE A 29 -22.90 6.20 -5.23
CA PHE A 29 -24.05 6.13 -6.12
C PHE A 29 -25.37 5.98 -5.34
N GLY A 30 -25.37 5.18 -4.28
CA GLY A 30 -26.55 4.94 -3.47
C GLY A 30 -26.31 3.97 -2.31
N LYS A 31 -27.40 3.40 -1.78
CA LYS A 31 -27.35 2.35 -0.75
C LYS A 31 -28.32 1.22 -1.10
N ARG A 32 -27.92 -0.02 -0.85
CA ARG A 32 -28.76 -1.23 -0.98
C ARG A 32 -28.46 -2.15 0.19
N ASN A 33 -29.49 -2.67 0.86
CA ASN A 33 -29.34 -3.57 2.01
C ASN A 33 -28.35 -3.04 3.08
N LEU A 34 -28.43 -1.74 3.40
CA LEU A 34 -27.54 -1.05 4.36
C LEU A 34 -26.06 -0.99 3.95
N ILE A 35 -25.71 -1.31 2.70
CA ILE A 35 -24.36 -1.19 2.13
C ILE A 35 -24.33 -0.02 1.14
N HIS A 36 -23.30 0.81 1.22
CA HIS A 36 -23.07 1.86 0.22
C HIS A 36 -22.59 1.27 -1.10
N ILE A 37 -23.16 1.74 -2.20
CA ILE A 37 -22.72 1.42 -3.56
C ILE A 37 -21.87 2.57 -4.06
N ILE A 38 -20.64 2.27 -4.49
CA ILE A 38 -19.67 3.25 -5.02
C ILE A 38 -19.96 3.50 -6.50
N ASP A 39 -19.87 4.76 -6.94
CA ASP A 39 -20.02 5.11 -8.36
C ASP A 39 -18.75 4.75 -9.14
N LEU A 40 -18.86 3.68 -9.95
CA LEU A 40 -17.76 3.19 -10.78
C LEU A 40 -17.33 4.17 -11.89
N ARG A 41 -18.18 5.13 -12.27
CA ARG A 41 -17.80 6.17 -13.25
C ARG A 41 -16.75 7.10 -12.65
N GLU A 42 -16.96 7.52 -11.41
CA GLU A 42 -16.00 8.32 -10.67
C GLU A 42 -14.73 7.51 -10.34
N THR A 43 -14.87 6.22 -10.00
CA THR A 43 -13.71 5.32 -9.86
C THR A 43 -12.88 5.26 -11.14
N THR A 44 -13.52 5.10 -12.30
CA THR A 44 -12.82 5.01 -13.59
C THR A 44 -12.08 6.31 -13.93
N LYS A 45 -12.71 7.47 -13.71
CA LYS A 45 -12.06 8.78 -13.88
C LYS A 45 -10.87 8.95 -12.93
N GLY A 46 -11.02 8.53 -11.68
CA GLY A 46 -9.96 8.56 -10.67
C GLY A 46 -8.78 7.68 -11.06
N LEU A 47 -9.04 6.45 -11.53
CA LEU A 47 -8.01 5.52 -11.99
C LEU A 47 -7.22 6.09 -13.17
N VAL A 48 -7.89 6.68 -14.17
CA VAL A 48 -7.20 7.31 -15.32
C VAL A 48 -6.30 8.45 -14.85
N THR A 49 -6.79 9.31 -13.95
CA THR A 49 -6.01 10.43 -13.41
C THR A 49 -4.80 9.92 -12.60
N ALA A 50 -5.01 8.93 -11.74
CA ALA A 50 -3.94 8.33 -10.93
C ALA A 50 -2.87 7.66 -11.80
N CYS A 51 -3.26 6.90 -12.83
CA CYS A 51 -2.34 6.30 -13.78
C CYS A 51 -1.48 7.36 -14.47
N LYS A 52 -2.10 8.43 -15.00
CA LYS A 52 -1.36 9.55 -15.63
C LYS A 52 -0.36 10.18 -14.68
N PHE A 53 -0.78 10.44 -13.43
CA PHE A 53 0.09 11.00 -12.41
C PHE A 53 1.28 10.08 -12.09
N LEU A 54 1.04 8.80 -11.84
CA LEU A 54 2.10 7.83 -11.55
C LEU A 54 3.06 7.67 -12.72
N THR A 55 2.55 7.63 -13.96
CA THR A 55 3.40 7.61 -15.16
C THR A 55 4.30 8.83 -15.19
N SER A 56 3.78 10.03 -14.98
CA SER A 56 4.59 11.25 -14.97
C SER A 56 5.66 11.25 -13.86
N LEU A 57 5.33 10.72 -12.68
CA LEU A 57 6.22 10.65 -11.52
C LEU A 57 7.39 9.69 -11.78
N VAL A 58 7.11 8.52 -12.35
CA VAL A 58 8.14 7.54 -12.70
C VAL A 58 9.06 8.05 -13.82
N HIS A 59 8.54 8.83 -14.79
CA HIS A 59 9.38 9.50 -15.80
C HIS A 59 10.40 10.45 -15.17
N THR A 60 10.05 11.10 -14.05
CA THR A 60 10.97 11.96 -13.29
C THR A 60 11.94 11.20 -12.38
N LYS A 61 12.04 9.86 -12.52
CA LYS A 61 12.88 8.97 -11.69
C LYS A 61 12.59 9.04 -10.19
N LYS A 62 11.36 9.39 -9.81
CA LYS A 62 10.93 9.35 -8.40
C LYS A 62 10.44 7.95 -8.04
N GLY A 63 10.75 7.52 -6.82
CA GLY A 63 10.28 6.24 -6.29
C GLY A 63 8.81 6.27 -5.89
N VAL A 64 8.14 5.12 -5.99
CA VAL A 64 6.79 4.89 -5.49
C VAL A 64 6.86 3.90 -4.33
N LEU A 65 6.19 4.21 -3.22
CA LEU A 65 6.09 3.32 -2.07
C LEU A 65 4.70 2.68 -2.03
N PHE A 66 4.65 1.36 -2.16
CA PHE A 66 3.41 0.59 -2.03
C PHE A 66 3.15 0.29 -0.55
N VAL A 67 1.94 0.54 -0.07
CA VAL A 67 1.58 0.28 1.34
C VAL A 67 0.28 -0.50 1.41
N GLY A 68 0.32 -1.67 2.04
CA GLY A 68 -0.86 -2.49 2.26
C GLY A 68 -0.63 -3.50 3.38
N THR A 69 -1.19 -3.18 4.55
CA THR A 69 -0.92 -3.92 5.79
C THR A 69 -2.01 -4.90 6.19
N LYS A 70 -3.11 -4.96 5.42
CA LYS A 70 -4.20 -5.91 5.63
C LYS A 70 -3.79 -7.26 5.06
N TRP A 71 -4.15 -8.34 5.74
CA TRP A 71 -3.85 -9.70 5.29
C TRP A 71 -4.30 -9.98 3.84
N GLN A 72 -5.44 -9.45 3.39
CA GLN A 72 -5.89 -9.61 2.00
C GLN A 72 -5.04 -8.87 0.97
N ALA A 73 -4.31 -7.84 1.40
CA ALA A 73 -3.53 -6.95 0.53
C ALA A 73 -2.03 -7.23 0.58
N GLN A 74 -1.54 -7.93 1.62
CA GLN A 74 -0.12 -8.17 1.85
C GLN A 74 0.57 -8.81 0.64
N ASP A 75 0.12 -10.00 0.24
CA ASP A 75 0.75 -10.73 -0.88
C ASP A 75 0.64 -9.99 -2.21
N ILE A 76 -0.48 -9.31 -2.43
CA ILE A 76 -0.73 -8.53 -3.66
C ILE A 76 0.25 -7.37 -3.75
N VAL A 77 0.42 -6.61 -2.66
CA VAL A 77 1.33 -5.47 -2.61
C VAL A 77 2.78 -5.91 -2.80
N VAL A 78 3.21 -6.99 -2.12
CA VAL A 78 4.57 -7.53 -2.26
C VAL A 78 4.83 -7.96 -3.70
N ARG A 79 3.90 -8.70 -4.31
CA ARG A 79 4.05 -9.24 -5.67
C ARG A 79 4.13 -8.12 -6.71
N GLU A 80 3.21 -7.16 -6.68
CA GLU A 80 3.19 -6.10 -7.70
C GLU A 80 4.33 -5.10 -7.52
N ALA A 81 4.74 -4.80 -6.28
CA ALA A 81 5.90 -3.94 -6.03
C ALA A 81 7.21 -4.58 -6.50
N LYS A 82 7.41 -5.89 -6.24
CA LYS A 82 8.56 -6.64 -6.76
C LYS A 82 8.56 -6.69 -8.28
N ARG A 83 7.41 -6.89 -8.91
CA ARG A 83 7.26 -6.91 -10.38
C ARG A 83 7.70 -5.60 -11.03
N CYS A 84 7.43 -4.46 -10.41
CA CYS A 84 7.83 -3.15 -10.93
C CYS A 84 9.16 -2.62 -10.35
N GLY A 85 9.83 -3.38 -9.47
CA GLY A 85 11.09 -2.97 -8.84
C GLY A 85 10.97 -1.78 -7.89
N MET A 86 9.80 -1.57 -7.29
CA MET A 86 9.51 -0.45 -6.40
C MET A 86 9.49 -0.88 -4.92
N HIS A 87 9.57 0.09 -4.01
CA HIS A 87 9.58 -0.15 -2.57
C HIS A 87 8.17 -0.50 -2.05
N TYR A 88 8.08 -1.31 -0.99
CA TYR A 88 6.80 -1.67 -0.38
C TYR A 88 6.86 -1.82 1.15
N VAL A 89 5.70 -1.71 1.78
CA VAL A 89 5.43 -2.06 3.18
C VAL A 89 4.17 -2.93 3.23
N SER A 90 4.36 -4.23 3.49
CA SER A 90 3.28 -5.20 3.68
C SER A 90 2.97 -5.45 5.16
N GLU A 91 3.95 -5.25 6.03
CA GLU A 91 3.78 -5.43 7.47
C GLU A 91 3.31 -4.15 8.16
N ARG A 92 3.33 -4.15 9.49
CA ARG A 92 2.98 -2.98 10.29
C ARG A 92 3.76 -1.73 9.84
N TRP A 93 3.02 -0.68 9.49
CA TRP A 93 3.58 0.64 9.27
C TRP A 93 4.08 1.23 10.59
N LEU A 94 5.38 1.55 10.66
CA LEU A 94 5.97 2.16 11.83
C LEU A 94 5.67 3.67 11.84
N GLY A 95 5.17 4.17 12.97
CA GLY A 95 5.01 5.61 13.14
C GLY A 95 6.35 6.31 12.96
N GLY A 96 6.39 7.33 12.11
CA GLY A 96 7.64 8.04 11.81
C GLY A 96 8.44 7.51 10.62
N THR A 97 7.98 6.47 9.89
CA THR A 97 8.69 5.96 8.70
C THR A 97 9.05 7.03 7.68
N LEU A 98 8.18 8.03 7.45
CA LEU A 98 8.46 9.14 6.54
C LEU A 98 8.89 10.43 7.26
N THR A 99 8.34 10.70 8.44
CA THR A 99 8.55 11.98 9.14
C THR A 99 9.76 11.99 10.05
N ASN A 100 10.20 10.82 10.53
CA ASN A 100 11.40 10.63 11.34
C ASN A 100 12.33 9.61 10.66
N PHE A 101 12.66 9.91 9.42
CA PHE A 101 13.41 8.98 8.57
C PHE A 101 14.84 8.74 9.10
N ASP A 102 15.48 9.74 9.71
CA ASP A 102 16.83 9.61 10.26
C ASP A 102 16.93 8.53 11.35
N THR A 103 15.92 8.45 12.23
CA THR A 103 15.87 7.41 13.27
C THR A 103 15.62 6.03 12.67
N ILE A 104 14.74 5.96 11.66
CA ILE A 104 14.42 4.72 10.98
C ILE A 104 15.63 4.20 10.19
N ARG A 105 16.40 5.09 9.56
CA ARG A 105 17.64 4.76 8.86
C ARG A 105 18.66 4.12 9.80
N LYS A 106 18.85 4.66 11.01
CA LYS A 106 19.74 4.06 12.03
C LYS A 106 19.33 2.62 12.39
N ARG A 107 18.03 2.30 12.36
CA ARG A 107 17.54 0.94 12.59
C ARG A 107 17.81 0.02 11.40
N LEU A 108 17.78 0.56 10.18
CA LEU A 108 18.16 -0.17 8.97
C LEU A 108 19.67 -0.46 8.95
N GLU A 109 20.50 0.54 9.25
CA GLU A 109 21.96 0.37 9.38
C GLU A 109 22.28 -0.71 10.42
N ARG A 110 21.58 -0.69 11.57
CA ARG A 110 21.72 -1.73 12.59
C ARG A 110 21.30 -3.11 12.09
N LEU A 111 20.29 -3.22 11.23
CA LEU A 111 19.89 -4.50 10.63
C LEU A 111 20.98 -5.03 9.71
N GLU A 112 21.54 -4.17 8.85
CA GLU A 112 22.65 -4.53 7.95
C GLU A 112 23.88 -4.99 8.73
N GLU A 113 24.22 -4.31 9.83
CA GLU A 113 25.28 -4.75 10.76
C GLU A 113 25.03 -6.16 11.30
N LEU A 114 23.79 -6.45 11.73
CA LEU A 114 23.42 -7.75 12.30
C LEU A 114 23.48 -8.86 11.24
N GLU A 115 22.96 -8.61 10.03
CA GLU A 115 23.05 -9.55 8.91
C GLU A 115 24.51 -9.85 8.53
N ASN A 116 25.39 -8.85 8.60
CA ASN A 116 26.82 -9.03 8.34
C ASN A 116 27.53 -9.83 9.45
N LEU A 117 27.18 -9.60 10.72
CA LEU A 117 27.70 -10.37 11.85
C LEU A 117 27.28 -11.84 11.80
N GLU A 118 26.05 -12.10 11.34
CA GLU A 118 25.56 -13.46 11.12
C GLU A 118 26.31 -14.15 9.98
N LYS A 119 26.45 -13.49 8.81
CA LYS A 119 27.18 -14.02 7.65
C LYS A 119 28.64 -14.32 7.93
N THR A 120 29.30 -13.48 8.72
CA THR A 120 30.73 -13.63 9.07
C THR A 120 30.97 -14.59 10.25
N GLY A 121 29.91 -15.09 10.89
CA GLY A 121 30.01 -15.94 12.08
C GLY A 121 30.50 -15.21 13.33
N GLY A 122 30.65 -13.88 13.28
CA GLY A 122 31.02 -13.04 14.43
C GLY A 122 30.00 -13.12 15.56
N ILE A 123 28.76 -13.52 15.25
CA ILE A 123 27.71 -13.77 16.25
C ILE A 123 28.12 -14.84 17.29
N ASN A 124 29.00 -15.78 16.93
CA ASN A 124 29.48 -16.84 17.81
C ASN A 124 30.42 -16.34 18.92
N GLN A 125 30.92 -15.11 18.82
CA GLN A 125 31.76 -14.49 19.85
C GLN A 125 30.91 -13.90 21.00
N PHE A 126 29.61 -13.72 20.76
CA PHE A 126 28.69 -13.22 21.77
C PHE A 126 28.14 -14.36 22.63
N SER A 127 27.71 -14.02 23.84
CA SER A 127 26.98 -14.96 24.70
C SER A 127 25.73 -15.48 23.98
N LYS A 128 25.32 -16.72 24.26
CA LYS A 128 24.13 -17.34 23.65
C LYS A 128 22.78 -16.69 24.05
N LYS A 129 22.83 -15.63 24.86
CA LYS A 129 21.66 -14.88 25.34
C LYS A 129 21.60 -13.52 24.66
#